data_AF-A0A6M0C4L3-F1
#
_entry.id   AF-A0A6M0C4L3-F1
#
_cell.length_a   1.000
_cell.length_b   1.000
_cell.length_c   1.000
_cell.angle_alpha   90.00
_cell.angle_beta   90.00
_cell.angle_gamma   90.00
#
_symmetry.space_group_name_H-M   'P 1'
#
loop_
_entity.id
_entity.type
_entity.pdbx_description
1 polymer ?
#
loop_
_entity_poly.entity_id
_entity_poly.type
_entity_poly.pdbx_seq_one_letter_code
_entity_poly.pdbx_strand_id
1 'polypeptide(L)'
;MYPKNILLQWQEKLILIIQVWILILGLIIFLITICCFNIYSFLALTSPIKADILIVEGWMSDYAVKLAIAEFQQGAYQKLITTGSPIGKGYYLSEYNNFAELTAATLITLGFDPDRVVTIPTPQVVKYRTAASAIAVKEWLTTSNLKVDSINIYTLGPHARRNWMIYRNILSPDIQVGVIALEPKDYNPHRWWQSSAGMR
;
A
#
# COMPACT_ATOMS: atom_id res chain seq x y z
N MET A 1 5.56 26.52 -65.27
CA MET A 1 5.24 26.10 -63.88
C MET A 1 6.58 25.96 -63.15
N TYR A 2 7.00 26.97 -62.38
CA TYR A 2 8.30 26.95 -61.69
C TYR A 2 8.29 25.89 -60.57
N PRO A 3 9.35 25.08 -60.39
CA PRO A 3 9.41 24.12 -59.30
C PRO A 3 9.47 24.89 -57.97
N LYS A 4 8.55 24.59 -57.05
CA LYS A 4 8.64 25.07 -55.66
C LYS A 4 10.03 24.72 -55.13
N ASN A 5 10.69 25.72 -54.53
CA ASN A 5 12.07 25.60 -54.06
C ASN A 5 12.14 24.49 -53.00
N ILE A 6 12.79 23.37 -53.34
CA ILE A 6 12.81 22.14 -52.52
C ILE A 6 13.33 22.44 -51.11
N LEU A 7 14.29 23.36 -50.98
CA LEU A 7 14.86 23.80 -49.71
C LEU A 7 13.81 24.44 -48.76
N LEU A 8 12.91 25.28 -49.29
CA LEU A 8 11.83 25.88 -48.51
C LEU A 8 10.86 24.82 -47.99
N GLN A 9 10.54 23.81 -48.80
CA GLN A 9 9.68 22.69 -48.37
C GLN A 9 10.33 21.84 -47.26
N TRP A 10 11.64 21.63 -47.30
CA TRP A 10 12.37 20.94 -46.24
C TRP A 10 12.41 21.75 -44.94
N GLN A 11 12.56 23.08 -45.03
CA GLN A 11 12.52 23.98 -43.87
C GLN A 11 11.14 23.97 -43.21
N GLU A 12 10.05 24.07 -43.98
CA GLU A 12 8.68 24.01 -43.45
C GLU A 12 8.39 22.67 -42.74
N LYS A 13 8.81 21.54 -43.34
CA LYS A 13 8.70 20.22 -42.72
C LYS A 13 9.49 20.13 -41.41
N LEU A 14 10.72 20.66 -41.38
CA LEU A 14 11.56 20.65 -40.19
C LEU A 14 10.93 21.49 -39.05
N ILE A 15 10.39 22.67 -39.36
CA ILE A 15 9.69 23.52 -38.40
C ILE A 15 8.47 22.80 -37.83
N LEU A 16 7.64 22.18 -38.67
CA LEU A 16 6.48 21.40 -38.23
C LEU A 16 6.89 20.23 -37.32
N ILE A 17 7.95 19.50 -37.66
CA ILE A 17 8.49 18.42 -36.83
C ILE A 17 8.92 18.95 -35.47
N ILE A 18 9.67 20.05 -35.42
CA ILE A 18 10.13 20.67 -34.17
C ILE A 18 8.92 21.11 -33.32
N GLN A 19 7.92 21.76 -33.92
CA GLN A 19 6.70 22.18 -33.22
C GLN A 19 5.95 20.99 -32.60
N VAL A 20 5.80 19.89 -33.35
CA VAL A 20 5.16 18.66 -32.84
C VAL A 20 5.95 18.09 -31.66
N TRP A 21 7.28 18.01 -31.75
CA TRP A 21 8.10 17.52 -30.64
C TRP A 21 8.04 18.41 -29.41
N ILE A 22 7.99 19.74 -29.56
CA ILE A 22 7.79 20.68 -28.46
C ILE A 22 6.43 20.44 -27.79
N LEU A 23 5.36 20.23 -28.57
CA LEU A 23 4.04 19.92 -28.04
C LEU A 23 4.01 18.58 -27.29
N ILE A 24 4.65 17.55 -27.84
CA ILE A 24 4.76 16.23 -27.19
C ILE A 24 5.54 16.36 -25.87
N LEU A 25 6.68 17.04 -25.89
CA LEU A 25 7.49 17.26 -24.69
C LEU A 25 6.71 18.04 -23.63
N GLY A 26 6.01 19.10 -24.04
CA GLY A 26 5.14 19.88 -23.16
C GLY A 26 4.04 19.03 -22.53
N LEU A 27 3.39 18.15 -23.31
CA LEU A 27 2.38 17.22 -22.80
C LEU A 27 2.97 16.22 -21.80
N ILE A 28 4.16 15.67 -22.07
CA ILE A 28 4.84 14.74 -21.16
C ILE A 28 5.16 15.44 -19.83
N ILE A 29 5.74 16.64 -19.86
CA ILE A 29 6.07 17.40 -18.65
C ILE A 29 4.79 17.71 -17.86
N PHE A 30 3.72 18.11 -18.55
CA PHE A 30 2.43 18.37 -17.93
C PHE A 30 1.86 17.13 -17.23
N LEU A 31 1.87 15.96 -17.88
CA LEU A 31 1.39 14.70 -17.30
C LEU A 31 2.24 14.25 -16.12
N ILE A 32 3.57 14.35 -16.20
CA ILE A 32 4.49 14.06 -15.09
C ILE A 32 4.18 14.96 -13.90
N THR A 33 3.97 16.25 -14.16
CA THR A 33 3.64 17.23 -13.11
C THR A 33 2.34 16.84 -12.41
N ILE A 34 1.26 16.57 -13.15
CA ILE A 34 -0.01 16.09 -12.58
C ILE A 34 0.21 14.82 -11.75
N CYS A 35 0.97 13.86 -12.28
CA CYS A 35 1.27 12.60 -11.60
C CYS A 35 1.99 12.85 -10.26
N CYS A 36 3.08 13.63 -10.27
CA CYS A 36 3.81 14.01 -9.06
C CYS A 36 2.87 14.55 -7.98
N PHE A 37 2.02 15.52 -8.31
CA PHE A 37 1.19 16.19 -7.31
C PHE A 37 -0.05 15.40 -6.86
N ASN A 38 -0.55 14.44 -7.65
CA ASN A 38 -1.84 13.79 -7.36
C ASN A 38 -1.75 12.29 -7.06
N ILE A 39 -0.69 11.59 -7.48
CA ILE A 39 -0.66 10.12 -7.38
C ILE A 39 -0.62 9.64 -5.93
N TYR A 40 0.06 10.36 -5.03
CA TYR A 40 0.14 9.96 -3.63
C TYR A 40 -1.24 9.98 -2.98
N SER A 41 -1.97 11.09 -3.06
CA SER A 41 -3.31 11.23 -2.48
C SER A 41 -4.31 10.27 -3.13
N PHE A 42 -4.10 9.93 -4.40
CA PHE A 42 -4.84 8.86 -5.06
C PHE A 42 -4.53 7.50 -4.38
N LEU A 43 -3.27 7.10 -4.23
CA LEU A 43 -2.92 5.80 -3.67
C LEU A 43 -3.24 5.66 -2.16
N ALA A 44 -3.03 6.73 -1.39
CA ALA A 44 -3.24 6.83 0.06
C ALA A 44 -4.71 7.00 0.44
N LEU A 45 -5.56 6.10 -0.04
CA LEU A 45 -6.98 6.06 0.32
C LEU A 45 -7.15 5.73 1.80
N THR A 46 -7.79 6.64 2.54
CA THR A 46 -8.31 6.39 3.90
C THR A 46 -9.83 6.42 3.85
N SER A 47 -10.44 5.29 4.19
CA SER A 47 -11.89 5.10 4.29
C SER A 47 -12.18 4.07 5.39
N PRO A 48 -11.91 4.39 6.67
CA PRO A 48 -12.16 3.49 7.79
C PRO A 48 -13.66 3.25 7.96
N ILE A 49 -14.00 2.06 8.44
CA ILE A 49 -15.34 1.74 8.93
C ILE A 49 -15.28 1.41 10.42
N LYS A 50 -16.43 1.37 11.10
CA LYS A 50 -16.51 0.71 12.40
C LYS A 50 -16.28 -0.78 12.16
N ALA A 51 -15.16 -1.29 12.66
CA ALA A 51 -14.66 -2.61 12.33
C ALA A 51 -14.42 -3.47 13.57
N ASP A 52 -14.64 -4.77 13.45
CA ASP A 52 -14.37 -5.77 14.49
C ASP A 52 -12.88 -6.11 14.57
N ILE A 53 -12.17 -6.05 13.45
CA ILE A 53 -10.74 -6.41 13.38
C ILE A 53 -9.92 -5.32 12.71
N LEU A 54 -8.73 -5.08 13.26
CA LEU A 54 -7.68 -4.27 12.65
C LEU A 54 -6.62 -5.20 12.05
N ILE A 55 -6.40 -5.13 10.75
CA ILE A 55 -5.33 -5.88 10.07
C ILE A 55 -4.11 -4.97 9.92
N VAL A 56 -2.96 -5.40 10.41
CA VAL A 56 -1.68 -4.70 10.27
C VAL A 56 -0.76 -5.53 9.38
N GLU A 57 -0.16 -4.89 8.36
CA GLU A 57 0.84 -5.56 7.53
C GLU A 57 2.17 -5.71 8.28
N GLY A 58 2.72 -6.91 8.30
CA GLY A 58 3.86 -7.25 9.14
C GLY A 58 5.21 -6.75 8.62
N TRP A 59 5.26 -6.18 7.42
CA TRP A 59 6.50 -5.59 6.88
C TRP A 59 6.68 -4.13 7.34
N MET A 60 5.68 -3.55 8.01
CA MET A 60 5.71 -2.17 8.48
C MET A 60 6.73 -1.97 9.59
N SER A 61 7.30 -0.76 9.68
CA SER A 61 8.32 -0.42 10.68
C SER A 61 7.76 -0.21 12.08
N ASP A 62 8.61 -0.24 13.11
CA ASP A 62 8.20 -0.14 14.52
C ASP A 62 7.39 1.12 14.86
N TYR A 63 7.65 2.25 14.18
CA TYR A 63 6.84 3.46 14.40
C TYR A 63 5.39 3.23 13.98
N ALA A 64 5.20 2.49 12.88
CA ALA A 64 3.90 2.19 12.32
C ALA A 64 3.17 1.17 13.18
N VAL A 65 3.89 0.16 13.70
CA VAL A 65 3.38 -0.78 14.69
C VAL A 65 2.89 -0.05 15.95
N LYS A 66 3.68 0.90 16.46
CA LYS A 66 3.29 1.73 17.61
C LYS A 66 2.02 2.56 17.33
N LEU A 67 1.90 3.13 16.14
CA LEU A 67 0.70 3.89 15.76
C LEU A 67 -0.52 2.98 15.53
N ALA A 68 -0.32 1.74 15.09
CA ALA A 68 -1.40 0.75 14.99
C ALA A 68 -1.97 0.39 16.37
N ILE A 69 -1.16 0.36 17.44
CA ILE A 69 -1.64 0.22 18.82
C ILE A 69 -2.57 1.38 19.18
N ALA A 70 -2.17 2.62 18.87
CA ALA A 70 -2.97 3.80 19.16
C ALA A 70 -4.29 3.82 18.38
N GLU A 71 -4.28 3.40 17.10
CA GLU A 71 -5.50 3.20 16.30
C GLU A 71 -6.40 2.13 16.95
N PHE A 72 -5.83 1.00 17.33
CA PHE A 72 -6.56 -0.09 17.93
C PHE A 72 -7.26 0.31 19.24
N GLN A 73 -6.59 1.10 20.08
CA GLN A 73 -7.13 1.60 21.35
C GLN A 73 -8.22 2.65 21.18
N GLN A 74 -8.17 3.44 20.10
CA GLN A 74 -9.21 4.44 19.78
C GLN A 74 -10.43 3.79 19.13
N GLY A 75 -10.23 2.71 18.38
CA GLY A 75 -11.30 1.93 17.77
C GLY A 75 -11.94 0.90 18.71
N ALA A 76 -13.08 0.36 18.27
CA ALA A 76 -13.83 -0.68 19.00
C ALA A 76 -13.46 -2.11 18.53
N TYR A 77 -12.19 -2.33 18.22
CA TYR A 77 -11.71 -3.60 17.65
C TYR A 77 -11.69 -4.72 18.69
N GLN A 78 -12.04 -5.93 18.30
CA GLN A 78 -11.96 -7.13 19.12
C GLN A 78 -10.54 -7.72 19.10
N LYS A 79 -9.96 -7.86 17.89
CA LYS A 79 -8.63 -8.44 17.64
C LYS A 79 -7.80 -7.61 16.65
N LEU A 80 -6.49 -7.64 16.83
CA LEU A 80 -5.52 -7.12 15.87
C LEU A 80 -4.86 -8.30 15.17
N ILE A 81 -5.02 -8.39 13.85
CA ILE A 81 -4.37 -9.42 13.04
C ILE A 81 -3.09 -8.85 12.45
N THR A 82 -1.98 -9.56 12.61
CA THR A 82 -0.75 -9.32 11.84
C THR A 82 -0.67 -10.32 10.70
N THR A 83 -0.30 -9.83 9.51
CA THR A 83 -0.10 -10.70 8.32
C THR A 83 1.29 -10.51 7.74
N GLY A 84 1.92 -11.56 7.22
CA GLY A 84 3.28 -11.39 6.69
C GLY A 84 3.92 -12.65 6.16
N SER A 85 4.72 -12.48 5.10
CA SER A 85 5.48 -13.55 4.46
C SER A 85 6.74 -13.91 5.27
N PRO A 86 7.45 -14.99 4.93
CA PRO A 86 8.76 -15.27 5.49
C PRO A 86 9.71 -14.06 5.39
N ILE A 87 10.57 -13.92 6.39
CA ILE A 87 11.56 -12.83 6.44
C ILE A 87 12.64 -13.12 5.39
N GLY A 88 12.79 -12.21 4.42
CA GLY A 88 13.74 -12.40 3.32
C GLY A 88 15.20 -12.06 3.68
N LYS A 89 15.41 -11.07 4.55
CA LYS A 89 16.74 -10.61 4.98
C LYS A 89 16.81 -10.61 6.50
N GLY A 90 17.89 -11.15 7.05
CA GLY A 90 18.04 -11.34 8.50
C GLY A 90 17.45 -12.65 9.01
N TYR A 91 16.94 -13.53 8.13
CA TYR A 91 16.33 -14.81 8.49
C TYR A 91 17.20 -15.65 9.44
N TYR A 92 18.48 -15.86 9.12
CA TYR A 92 19.39 -16.65 9.95
C TYR A 92 19.74 -16.03 11.32
N LEU A 93 19.39 -14.76 11.55
CA LEU A 93 19.64 -14.04 12.81
C LEU A 93 18.34 -13.71 13.55
N SER A 94 17.19 -13.92 12.91
CA SER A 94 15.88 -13.59 13.45
C SER A 94 15.38 -14.75 14.32
N GLU A 95 14.83 -14.42 15.49
CA GLU A 95 14.10 -15.40 16.32
C GLU A 95 12.74 -15.78 15.69
N TYR A 96 12.26 -14.98 14.73
CA TYR A 96 10.99 -15.16 14.04
C TYR A 96 11.20 -15.59 12.59
N ASN A 97 10.29 -16.43 12.06
CA ASN A 97 10.40 -16.96 10.70
C ASN A 97 9.69 -16.08 9.66
N ASN A 98 8.71 -15.29 10.07
CA ASN A 98 7.89 -14.47 9.18
C ASN A 98 7.55 -13.11 9.79
N PHE A 99 7.17 -12.18 8.92
CA PHE A 99 6.83 -10.81 9.27
C PHE A 99 5.58 -10.68 10.15
N ALA A 100 4.65 -11.65 10.11
CA ALA A 100 3.48 -11.65 10.98
C ALA A 100 3.91 -11.85 12.44
N GLU A 101 4.67 -12.92 12.70
CA GLU A 101 5.19 -13.26 14.03
C GLU A 101 6.08 -12.15 14.59
N LEU A 102 7.01 -11.64 13.77
CA LEU A 102 7.88 -10.54 14.16
C LEU A 102 7.07 -9.31 14.60
N THR A 103 6.04 -8.95 13.83
CA THR A 103 5.20 -7.79 14.15
C THR A 103 4.34 -8.01 15.38
N ALA A 104 3.78 -9.22 15.56
CA ALA A 104 3.04 -9.58 16.77
C ALA A 104 3.92 -9.50 18.01
N ALA A 105 5.16 -9.98 17.92
CA ALA A 105 6.12 -9.87 19.00
C ALA A 105 6.50 -8.41 19.31
N THR A 106 6.69 -7.58 18.28
CA THR A 106 6.91 -6.13 18.46
C THR A 106 5.71 -5.48 19.15
N LEU A 107 4.48 -5.80 18.76
CA LEU A 107 3.26 -5.30 19.43
C LEU A 107 3.26 -5.66 20.92
N ILE A 108 3.47 -6.93 21.25
CA ILE A 108 3.49 -7.43 22.63
C ILE A 108 4.60 -6.74 23.44
N THR A 109 5.80 -6.62 22.86
CA THR A 109 6.95 -5.94 23.49
C THR A 109 6.64 -4.46 23.78
N LEU A 110 5.84 -3.81 22.94
CA LEU A 110 5.37 -2.44 23.13
C LEU A 110 4.17 -2.33 24.09
N GLY A 111 3.77 -3.43 24.75
CA GLY A 111 2.71 -3.47 25.76
C GLY A 111 1.32 -3.78 25.22
N PHE A 112 1.21 -4.30 23.99
CA PHE A 112 -0.07 -4.79 23.47
C PHE A 112 -0.47 -6.10 24.15
N ASP A 113 -1.77 -6.28 24.38
CA ASP A 113 -2.34 -7.47 25.02
C ASP A 113 -2.13 -8.71 24.12
N PRO A 114 -1.36 -9.72 24.55
CA PRO A 114 -1.13 -10.96 23.80
C PRO A 114 -2.42 -11.71 23.45
N ASP A 115 -3.44 -11.62 24.31
CA ASP A 115 -4.71 -12.28 24.07
C ASP A 115 -5.53 -11.60 22.99
N ARG A 116 -5.15 -10.39 22.55
CA ARG A 116 -5.87 -9.63 21.52
C ARG A 116 -5.14 -9.56 20.18
N VAL A 117 -3.93 -10.12 20.08
CA VAL A 117 -3.21 -10.23 18.80
C VAL A 117 -3.40 -11.62 18.21
N VAL A 118 -3.56 -11.67 16.89
CA VAL A 118 -3.59 -12.89 16.11
C VAL A 118 -2.53 -12.79 15.03
N THR A 119 -1.78 -13.87 14.86
CA THR A 119 -0.69 -13.95 13.89
C THR A 119 -1.10 -14.84 12.74
N ILE A 120 -1.08 -14.31 11.51
CA ILE A 120 -1.40 -15.06 10.30
C ILE A 120 -0.19 -15.01 9.35
N PRO A 121 0.72 -15.99 9.43
CA PRO A 121 1.78 -16.16 8.45
C PRO A 121 1.19 -16.37 7.05
N THR A 122 1.83 -15.78 6.04
CA THR A 122 1.40 -15.90 4.65
C THR A 122 2.46 -16.61 3.82
N PRO A 123 2.08 -17.44 2.83
CA PRO A 123 3.05 -18.19 2.05
C PRO A 123 3.95 -17.25 1.22
N GLN A 124 5.20 -17.65 1.01
CA GLN A 124 6.09 -16.92 0.12
C GLN A 124 5.65 -17.12 -1.33
N VAL A 125 5.13 -16.06 -1.94
CA VAL A 125 4.68 -16.06 -3.34
C VAL A 125 5.43 -15.00 -4.16
N VAL A 126 5.75 -15.34 -5.41
CA VAL A 126 6.47 -14.43 -6.33
C VAL A 126 5.56 -13.30 -6.81
N LYS A 127 4.27 -13.60 -7.02
CA LYS A 127 3.24 -12.64 -7.44
C LYS A 127 2.05 -12.70 -6.47
N TYR A 128 1.28 -11.61 -6.42
CA TYR A 128 0.02 -11.53 -5.67
C TYR A 128 0.12 -11.71 -4.15
N ARG A 129 1.19 -11.21 -3.51
CA ARG A 129 1.42 -11.30 -2.05
C ARG A 129 0.24 -10.76 -1.21
N THR A 130 -0.34 -9.63 -1.61
CA THR A 130 -1.52 -9.06 -0.93
C THR A 130 -2.73 -9.99 -1.04
N ALA A 131 -2.94 -10.64 -2.19
CA ALA A 131 -4.05 -11.58 -2.36
C ALA A 131 -3.84 -12.83 -1.51
N ALA A 132 -2.62 -13.37 -1.46
CA ALA A 132 -2.29 -14.48 -0.57
C ALA A 132 -2.55 -14.15 0.91
N SER A 133 -2.22 -12.91 1.32
CA SER A 133 -2.51 -12.44 2.69
C SER A 133 -4.01 -12.33 2.97
N ALA A 134 -4.78 -11.79 2.02
CA ALA A 134 -6.23 -11.70 2.13
C ALA A 134 -6.91 -13.08 2.15
N ILE A 135 -6.41 -14.06 1.39
CA ILE A 135 -6.89 -15.44 1.40
C ILE A 135 -6.61 -16.11 2.75
N ALA A 136 -5.39 -15.98 3.28
CA ALA A 136 -5.04 -16.53 4.59
C ALA A 136 -5.91 -15.93 5.72
N VAL A 137 -6.18 -14.61 5.64
CA VAL A 137 -7.13 -13.96 6.56
C VAL A 137 -8.54 -14.52 6.39
N LYS A 138 -9.01 -14.73 5.16
CA LYS A 138 -10.33 -15.32 4.89
C LYS A 138 -10.45 -16.72 5.53
N GLU A 139 -9.46 -17.57 5.33
CA GLU A 139 -9.41 -18.91 5.90
C GLU A 139 -9.45 -18.87 7.44
N TRP A 140 -8.67 -17.99 8.05
CA TRP A 140 -8.71 -17.79 9.49
C TRP A 140 -10.08 -17.30 9.98
N LEU A 141 -10.69 -16.33 9.29
CA LEU A 141 -12.02 -15.83 9.65
C LEU A 141 -13.06 -16.95 9.63
N THR A 142 -13.03 -17.82 8.61
CA THR A 142 -13.98 -18.94 8.47
C THR A 142 -13.79 -20.05 9.50
N THR A 143 -12.61 -20.17 10.08
CA THR A 143 -12.27 -21.21 11.07
C THR A 143 -12.26 -20.70 12.50
N SER A 144 -12.26 -19.38 12.68
CA SER A 144 -12.36 -18.74 13.99
C SER A 144 -13.77 -18.88 14.58
N ASN A 145 -13.86 -18.95 15.90
CA ASN A 145 -15.16 -18.89 16.61
C ASN A 145 -15.65 -17.45 16.81
N LEU A 146 -15.02 -16.46 16.16
CA LEU A 146 -15.36 -15.06 16.31
C LEU A 146 -16.41 -14.67 15.27
N LYS A 147 -17.40 -13.91 15.72
CA LYS A 147 -18.30 -13.22 14.81
C LYS A 147 -17.63 -11.93 14.35
N VAL A 148 -17.22 -11.92 13.07
CA VAL A 148 -16.57 -10.79 12.42
C VAL A 148 -17.40 -10.44 11.21
N ASP A 149 -17.92 -9.22 11.17
CA ASP A 149 -18.70 -8.71 10.03
C ASP A 149 -17.93 -7.60 9.29
N SER A 150 -16.85 -7.09 9.90
CA SER A 150 -16.17 -5.89 9.44
C SER A 150 -14.69 -5.83 9.83
N ILE A 151 -13.85 -5.35 8.91
CA ILE A 151 -12.41 -5.19 9.12
C ILE A 151 -11.91 -3.83 8.63
N ASN A 152 -10.88 -3.28 9.27
CA ASN A 152 -10.05 -2.21 8.72
C ASN A 152 -8.64 -2.71 8.43
N ILE A 153 -8.09 -2.33 7.28
CA ILE A 153 -6.69 -2.59 6.92
C ILE A 153 -5.85 -1.35 7.26
N TYR A 154 -4.79 -1.54 8.03
CA TYR A 154 -3.82 -0.52 8.40
C TYR A 154 -2.52 -0.77 7.66
N THR A 155 -2.13 0.18 6.81
CA THR A 155 -1.02 0.03 5.85
C THR A 155 -0.41 1.38 5.49
N LEU A 156 0.81 1.42 4.95
CA LEU A 156 1.40 2.66 4.44
C LEU A 156 0.62 3.20 3.23
N GLY A 157 0.55 4.53 3.15
CA GLY A 157 -0.29 5.25 2.19
C GLY A 157 -0.23 4.73 0.76
N PRO A 158 0.93 4.61 0.10
CA PRO A 158 1.01 4.15 -1.28
C PRO A 158 0.42 2.76 -1.55
N HIS A 159 0.24 1.92 -0.52
CA HIS A 159 -0.32 0.57 -0.63
C HIS A 159 -1.81 0.49 -0.27
N ALA A 160 -2.38 1.53 0.35
CA ALA A 160 -3.71 1.53 0.92
C ALA A 160 -4.81 1.17 -0.09
N ARG A 161 -4.91 1.91 -1.21
CA ARG A 161 -5.97 1.62 -2.19
C ARG A 161 -5.87 0.22 -2.77
N ARG A 162 -4.66 -0.24 -3.12
CA ARG A 162 -4.45 -1.60 -3.67
C ARG A 162 -4.90 -2.66 -2.67
N ASN A 163 -4.47 -2.53 -1.42
CA ASN A 163 -4.82 -3.49 -0.38
C ASN A 163 -6.33 -3.50 -0.14
N TRP A 164 -6.95 -2.32 -0.02
CA TRP A 164 -8.41 -2.20 0.10
C TRP A 164 -9.18 -2.90 -1.02
N MET A 165 -8.82 -2.65 -2.28
CA MET A 165 -9.49 -3.28 -3.43
C MET A 165 -9.35 -4.81 -3.41
N ILE A 166 -8.16 -5.33 -3.11
CA ILE A 166 -7.89 -6.77 -3.11
C ILE A 166 -8.64 -7.47 -1.98
N TYR A 167 -8.54 -6.96 -0.75
CA TYR A 167 -9.25 -7.52 0.40
C TYR A 167 -10.75 -7.43 0.22
N ARG A 168 -11.27 -6.29 -0.25
CA ARG A 168 -12.69 -6.14 -0.55
C ARG A 168 -13.16 -7.16 -1.57
N ASN A 169 -12.42 -7.37 -2.66
CA ASN A 169 -12.77 -8.36 -3.68
C ASN A 169 -12.79 -9.80 -3.14
N ILE A 170 -11.90 -10.14 -2.21
CA ILE A 170 -11.78 -11.50 -1.66
C ILE A 170 -12.81 -11.79 -0.55
N LEU A 171 -13.13 -10.78 0.25
CA LEU A 171 -13.94 -10.92 1.46
C LEU A 171 -15.40 -10.47 1.29
N SER A 172 -15.73 -9.70 0.25
CA SER A 172 -17.13 -9.37 -0.06
C SER A 172 -17.89 -10.58 -0.63
N PRO A 173 -19.21 -10.67 -0.41
CA PRO A 173 -20.06 -9.73 0.34
C PRO A 173 -20.07 -9.95 1.86
N ASP A 174 -19.42 -11.01 2.35
CA ASP A 174 -19.58 -11.49 3.73
C ASP A 174 -18.98 -10.55 4.78
N ILE A 175 -17.86 -9.89 4.46
CA ILE A 175 -17.14 -9.00 5.36
C ILE A 175 -16.98 -7.61 4.74
N GLN A 176 -17.36 -6.58 5.49
CA GLN A 176 -17.11 -5.20 5.10
C GLN A 176 -15.64 -4.82 5.31
N VAL A 177 -15.05 -4.12 4.35
CA VAL A 177 -13.62 -3.78 4.36
C VAL A 177 -13.43 -2.27 4.28
N GLY A 178 -12.89 -1.69 5.35
CA GLY A 178 -12.33 -0.34 5.38
C GLY A 178 -10.80 -0.34 5.28
N VAL A 179 -10.21 0.84 5.14
CA VAL A 179 -8.77 1.02 5.04
C VAL A 179 -8.31 2.32 5.68
N ILE A 180 -7.14 2.28 6.31
CA ILE A 180 -6.47 3.40 6.96
C ILE A 180 -5.09 3.51 6.34
N ALA A 181 -4.86 4.59 5.59
CA ALA A 181 -3.56 4.92 5.02
C ALA A 181 -2.72 5.65 6.08
N LEU A 182 -1.68 4.98 6.56
CA LEU A 182 -0.69 5.58 7.43
C LEU A 182 0.25 6.48 6.63
N GLU A 183 0.51 7.67 7.16
CA GLU A 183 1.52 8.56 6.62
C GLU A 183 2.95 8.03 6.87
N PRO A 184 3.82 8.04 5.84
CA PRO A 184 5.23 7.71 5.95
C PRO A 184 5.96 8.72 6.83
N LYS A 185 6.94 8.26 7.61
CA LYS A 185 7.86 9.14 8.37
C LYS A 185 9.18 9.40 7.66
N ASP A 186 9.50 8.58 6.67
CA ASP A 186 10.77 8.54 5.95
C ASP A 186 10.82 9.50 4.75
N TYR A 187 9.69 10.07 4.34
CA TYR A 187 9.60 11.11 3.31
C TYR A 187 8.36 11.98 3.48
N ASN A 188 8.33 13.13 2.79
CA ASN A 188 7.16 14.00 2.73
C ASN A 188 6.16 13.52 1.65
N PRO A 189 4.93 13.11 2.01
CA PRO A 189 3.88 12.71 1.08
C PRO A 189 3.61 13.67 -0.08
N HIS A 190 3.62 14.98 0.18
CA HIS A 190 3.32 16.01 -0.81
C HIS A 190 4.48 16.29 -1.76
N ARG A 191 5.67 15.75 -1.47
CA ARG A 191 6.91 15.92 -2.24
C ARG A 191 7.66 14.60 -2.33
N TRP A 192 6.93 13.49 -2.46
CA TRP A 192 7.49 12.12 -2.41
C TRP A 192 8.63 11.92 -3.42
N TRP A 193 8.53 12.54 -4.59
CA TRP A 193 9.53 12.47 -5.67
C TRP A 193 10.87 13.15 -5.37
N GLN A 194 10.97 13.90 -4.26
CA GLN A 194 12.22 14.57 -3.86
C GLN A 194 13.16 13.67 -3.05
N SER A 195 12.77 12.42 -2.77
CA SER A 195 13.56 11.51 -1.94
C SER A 195 13.60 10.10 -2.52
N SER A 196 14.68 9.37 -2.26
CA SER A 196 14.78 7.95 -2.66
C SER A 196 13.78 7.07 -1.91
N ALA A 197 13.36 7.46 -0.70
CA ALA A 197 12.35 6.74 0.07
C ALA A 197 10.96 6.87 -0.58
N GLY A 198 10.55 8.08 -0.96
CA GLY A 198 9.25 8.30 -1.60
C GLY A 198 9.15 7.77 -3.04
N MET A 199 10.26 7.60 -3.74
CA MET A 199 10.30 6.99 -5.08
C MET A 199 10.31 5.45 -5.07
N ARG A 200 10.43 4.82 -3.89
CA ARG A 200 10.57 3.36 -3.73
C ARG A 200 9.22 2.67 -3.55
#